data_AF-A0A432QNQ6-F1
#
_entry.id   AF-A0A432QNQ6-F1
#
_cell.length_a   1.000
_cell.length_b   1.000
_cell.length_c   1.000
_cell.angle_alpha   90.00
_cell.angle_beta   90.00
_cell.angle_gamma   90.00
#
_symmetry.space_group_name_H-M   'P 1'
#
loop_
_entity.id
_entity.type
_entity.pdbx_description
1 polymer ?
#
loop_
_entity_poly.entity_id
_entity_poly.type
_entity_poly.pdbx_seq_one_letter_code
_entity_poly.pdbx_strand_id
1 'polypeptide(L)'
;MIAKVINTANQEGFAIHGVSNYSALSGVFEDGVAPLTPEGGFGAQSFWTSGIRMFSNSNNADADGGMITYDTTFFHYAHTSAQSPKNKAIMTMAITKLDDLSGEMSGRSRGYITYAGAVPRDNMHLVQVVIDTGKLPSNRKTAQFAEQEMLKAMLGIMKGQYQAGGETIIKKNIH
;
A
#
# COMPACT_ATOMS: atom_id res chain seq x y z
N MET A 1 15.00 6.50 -3.07
CA MET A 1 13.57 6.90 -3.03
C MET A 1 12.89 6.29 -1.82
N ILE A 2 12.96 4.96 -1.66
CA ILE A 2 12.51 4.18 -0.50
C ILE A 2 12.84 4.83 0.84
N ALA A 3 14.13 5.10 1.14
CA ALA A 3 14.52 5.72 2.42
C ALA A 3 13.85 7.09 2.68
N LYS A 4 13.56 7.86 1.62
CA LYS A 4 12.84 9.13 1.77
C LYS A 4 11.38 8.89 2.16
N VAL A 5 10.73 7.90 1.56
CA VAL A 5 9.34 7.52 1.92
C VAL A 5 9.28 7.04 3.36
N ILE A 6 10.19 6.15 3.79
CA ILE A 6 10.27 5.66 5.17
C ILE A 6 10.44 6.83 6.15
N ASN A 7 11.45 7.68 5.90
CA ASN A 7 11.76 8.79 6.79
C ASN A 7 10.59 9.79 6.87
N THR A 8 10.00 10.15 5.73
CA THR A 8 8.84 11.05 5.71
C THR A 8 7.63 10.41 6.41
N ALA A 9 7.33 9.13 6.18
CA ALA A 9 6.23 8.44 6.86
C ALA A 9 6.42 8.44 8.38
N ASN A 10 7.64 8.20 8.87
CA ASN A 10 7.95 8.21 10.30
C ASN A 10 7.89 9.62 10.89
N GLN A 11 8.49 10.61 10.21
CA GLN A 11 8.57 11.99 10.69
C GLN A 11 7.20 12.66 10.74
N GLU A 12 6.38 12.42 9.71
CA GLU A 12 5.07 13.05 9.54
C GLU A 12 3.92 12.22 10.15
N GLY A 13 4.24 11.07 10.78
CA GLY A 13 3.27 10.22 11.47
C GLY A 13 2.23 9.58 10.54
N PHE A 14 2.65 8.95 9.45
CA PHE A 14 1.77 8.23 8.54
C PHE A 14 1.78 6.71 8.78
N ALA A 15 0.60 6.11 8.68
CA ALA A 15 0.39 4.69 8.51
C ALA A 15 -0.13 4.40 7.10
N ILE A 16 0.23 3.22 6.59
CA ILE A 16 -0.15 2.80 5.24
C ILE A 16 -0.60 1.34 5.20
N HIS A 17 -1.45 1.03 4.24
CA HIS A 17 -2.06 -0.30 4.07
C HIS A 17 -2.22 -0.65 2.59
N GLY A 18 -1.71 -1.82 2.18
CA GLY A 18 -1.86 -2.32 0.82
C GLY A 18 -3.22 -2.98 0.63
N VAL A 19 -3.87 -2.73 -0.50
CA VAL A 19 -5.22 -3.25 -0.80
C VAL A 19 -5.15 -4.27 -1.94
N SER A 20 -5.29 -5.56 -1.61
CA SER A 20 -4.87 -6.68 -2.49
C SER A 20 -5.97 -7.23 -3.39
N ASN A 21 -7.23 -7.01 -3.04
CA ASN A 21 -8.36 -7.66 -3.69
C ASN A 21 -9.20 -6.67 -4.50
N TYR A 22 -9.23 -6.83 -5.82
CA TYR A 22 -9.98 -5.97 -6.74
C TYR A 22 -11.46 -5.86 -6.36
N SER A 23 -12.05 -7.00 -6.00
CA SER A 23 -13.48 -7.05 -5.62
C SER A 23 -13.77 -6.27 -4.34
N ALA A 24 -12.79 -6.16 -3.44
CA ALA A 24 -12.90 -5.38 -2.22
C ALA A 24 -12.55 -3.90 -2.42
N LEU A 25 -11.98 -3.50 -3.58
CA LEU A 25 -11.62 -2.10 -3.82
C LEU A 25 -12.83 -1.20 -3.75
N SER A 26 -13.97 -1.58 -4.34
CA SER A 26 -15.21 -0.78 -4.30
C SER A 26 -15.60 -0.41 -2.86
N GLY A 27 -15.67 -1.41 -1.97
CA GLY A 27 -15.93 -1.18 -0.54
C GLY A 27 -14.86 -0.34 0.14
N VAL A 28 -13.59 -0.43 -0.25
CA VAL A 28 -12.54 0.46 0.31
C VAL A 28 -12.68 1.90 -0.19
N PHE A 29 -13.09 2.11 -1.44
CA PHE A 29 -13.34 3.44 -2.00
C PHE A 29 -14.58 4.10 -1.39
N GLU A 30 -15.58 3.31 -1.00
CA GLU A 30 -16.85 3.79 -0.44
C GLU A 30 -16.82 3.89 1.09
N ASP A 31 -16.46 2.80 1.77
CA ASP A 31 -16.58 2.66 3.23
C ASP A 31 -15.24 2.78 3.97
N GLY A 32 -14.13 2.57 3.26
CA GLY A 32 -12.78 2.55 3.82
C GLY A 32 -12.30 1.15 4.18
N VAL A 33 -11.32 1.07 5.08
CA VAL A 33 -10.68 -0.20 5.43
C VAL A 33 -11.42 -0.81 6.62
N ALA A 34 -12.18 -1.87 6.35
CA ALA A 34 -12.84 -2.65 7.37
C ALA A 34 -11.83 -3.28 8.34
N PRO A 35 -12.18 -3.51 9.61
CA PRO A 35 -11.28 -4.08 10.62
C PRO A 35 -10.79 -5.49 10.26
N LEU A 36 -11.56 -6.19 9.42
CA LEU A 36 -11.37 -7.58 9.00
C LEU A 36 -10.79 -7.69 7.57
N THR A 37 -9.67 -7.01 7.29
CA THR A 37 -9.00 -7.20 5.99
C THR A 37 -8.37 -8.61 5.87
N PRO A 38 -8.30 -9.18 4.65
CA PRO A 38 -8.33 -10.64 4.42
C PRO A 38 -7.06 -11.47 4.67
N GLU A 39 -6.05 -10.99 5.39
CA GLU A 39 -4.88 -11.83 5.71
C GLU A 39 -5.12 -12.75 6.92
N GLY A 40 -6.06 -12.38 7.78
CA GLY A 40 -6.30 -13.10 9.01
C GLY A 40 -7.37 -14.17 8.88
N GLY A 41 -6.92 -15.42 8.81
CA GLY A 41 -7.64 -16.51 9.48
C GLY A 41 -7.79 -16.21 10.97
N PHE A 42 -8.78 -16.87 11.60
CA PHE A 42 -9.18 -16.84 13.02
C PHE A 42 -8.34 -15.94 13.97
N GLY A 43 -8.87 -14.77 14.33
CA GLY A 43 -8.26 -13.79 15.25
C GLY A 43 -7.77 -12.47 14.62
N ALA A 44 -8.26 -12.15 13.42
CA ALA A 44 -7.70 -11.15 12.49
C ALA A 44 -7.89 -9.68 12.88
N GLN A 45 -6.80 -8.89 12.78
CA GLN A 45 -6.78 -7.43 12.83
C GLN A 45 -6.28 -6.88 11.48
N SER A 46 -6.55 -5.61 11.16
CA SER A 46 -6.00 -4.97 9.97
C SER A 46 -4.51 -4.66 10.13
N PHE A 47 -3.72 -4.95 9.11
CA PHE A 47 -2.27 -4.76 9.13
C PHE A 47 -1.89 -3.40 8.55
N TRP A 48 -1.47 -2.47 9.40
CA TRP A 48 -0.96 -1.16 9.01
C TRP A 48 0.55 -1.08 9.27
N THR A 49 1.28 -0.41 8.39
CA THR A 49 2.73 -0.24 8.52
C THR A 49 3.09 1.23 8.70
N SER A 50 3.93 1.55 9.70
CA SER A 50 4.41 2.91 9.96
C SER A 50 5.84 3.12 9.47
N GLY A 51 6.07 3.14 8.15
CA GLY A 51 7.39 3.45 7.56
C GLY A 51 8.50 2.38 7.72
N ILE A 52 8.80 1.93 8.94
CA ILE A 52 9.98 1.12 9.31
C ILE A 52 10.01 -0.27 8.63
N ARG A 53 8.85 -0.88 8.32
CA ARG A 53 8.77 -2.18 7.62
C ARG A 53 8.12 -2.12 6.25
N MET A 54 7.99 -0.93 5.66
CA MET A 54 7.54 -0.80 4.27
C MET A 54 8.37 -1.65 3.30
N PHE A 55 9.64 -1.93 3.63
CA PHE A 55 10.57 -2.66 2.78
C PHE A 55 11.42 -3.70 3.53
N SER A 56 10.84 -4.41 4.51
CA SER A 56 11.58 -5.50 5.16
C SER A 56 11.53 -6.78 4.31
N ASN A 57 12.67 -7.18 3.74
CA ASN A 57 12.84 -8.49 3.13
C ASN A 57 13.00 -9.54 4.24
N SER A 58 12.32 -10.69 4.14
CA SER A 58 12.59 -11.84 5.01
C SER A 58 13.82 -12.65 4.57
N ASN A 59 14.29 -12.45 3.34
CA ASN A 59 15.41 -13.16 2.73
C ASN A 59 16.53 -12.18 2.37
N ASN A 60 17.71 -12.31 2.98
CA ASN A 60 18.92 -11.48 2.69
C ASN A 60 19.51 -11.65 1.27
N ALA A 61 18.75 -12.13 0.28
CA ALA A 61 19.26 -12.54 -1.03
C ALA A 61 19.48 -11.39 -2.02
N ASP A 62 18.88 -10.21 -1.81
CA ASP A 62 18.96 -9.08 -2.76
C ASP A 62 19.72 -7.89 -2.15
N ALA A 63 20.93 -8.14 -1.62
CA ALA A 63 21.83 -7.09 -1.12
C ALA A 63 22.43 -6.20 -2.24
N ASP A 64 22.29 -6.59 -3.51
CA ASP A 64 22.88 -5.89 -4.65
C ASP A 64 21.84 -5.16 -5.51
N GLY A 65 21.49 -3.94 -5.10
CA GLY A 65 21.01 -2.87 -6.00
C GLY A 65 19.63 -3.03 -6.67
N GLY A 66 18.97 -4.18 -6.55
CA GLY A 66 17.56 -4.34 -6.92
C GLY A 66 16.67 -3.67 -5.88
N MET A 67 15.76 -2.77 -6.28
CA MET A 67 14.77 -2.29 -5.32
C MET A 67 14.01 -3.48 -4.76
N ILE A 68 14.05 -3.65 -3.43
CA ILE A 68 13.29 -4.67 -2.69
C ILE A 68 11.81 -4.35 -2.89
N THR A 69 11.21 -5.01 -3.88
CA THR A 69 9.93 -4.57 -4.43
C THR A 69 8.90 -5.68 -4.45
N TYR A 70 9.27 -6.88 -4.89
CA TYR A 70 8.30 -7.97 -4.92
C TYR A 70 8.10 -8.57 -3.53
N ASP A 71 9.16 -9.04 -2.85
CA ASP A 71 9.03 -9.76 -1.56
C ASP A 71 8.76 -8.89 -0.32
N THR A 72 8.38 -7.62 -0.51
CA THR A 72 7.89 -6.83 0.62
C THR A 72 6.42 -7.14 0.82
N THR A 73 6.05 -7.53 2.05
CA THR A 73 4.67 -7.69 2.49
C THR A 73 3.78 -6.52 2.04
N PHE A 74 4.37 -5.32 2.03
CA PHE A 74 3.79 -4.08 1.55
C PHE A 74 3.26 -4.12 0.10
N PHE A 75 4.10 -4.52 -0.86
CA PHE A 75 3.72 -4.51 -2.28
C PHE A 75 2.97 -5.78 -2.68
N HIS A 76 3.24 -6.93 -2.05
CA HIS A 76 2.46 -8.15 -2.25
C HIS A 76 0.96 -7.93 -2.00
N TYR A 77 0.61 -7.15 -0.98
CA TYR A 77 -0.79 -6.82 -0.70
C TYR A 77 -1.29 -5.58 -1.44
N ALA A 78 -0.45 -4.79 -2.09
CA ALA A 78 -0.91 -3.67 -2.90
C ALA A 78 -1.25 -4.09 -4.33
N HIS A 79 -0.54 -5.09 -4.87
CA HIS A 79 -0.79 -5.62 -6.21
C HIS A 79 -2.11 -6.38 -6.26
N THR A 80 -3.00 -5.90 -7.11
CA THR A 80 -4.27 -6.57 -7.35
C THR A 80 -4.05 -7.81 -8.22
N SER A 81 -4.03 -8.99 -7.60
CA SER A 81 -3.70 -10.27 -8.27
C SER A 81 -4.92 -11.00 -8.84
N ALA A 82 -6.08 -10.90 -8.19
CA ALA A 82 -7.31 -11.54 -8.63
C ALA A 82 -8.19 -10.53 -9.39
N GLN A 83 -8.60 -10.88 -10.62
CA GLN A 83 -9.60 -10.16 -11.42
C GLN A 83 -9.19 -8.80 -12.03
N SER A 84 -7.90 -8.43 -11.99
CA SER A 84 -7.42 -7.24 -12.73
C SER A 84 -7.77 -7.36 -14.22
N PRO A 85 -8.20 -6.26 -14.88
CA PRO A 85 -8.44 -6.25 -16.31
C PRO A 85 -7.23 -6.80 -17.07
N LYS A 86 -7.47 -7.59 -18.13
CA LYS A 86 -6.38 -8.09 -18.99
C LYS A 86 -5.49 -6.93 -19.42
N ASN A 87 -4.18 -7.12 -19.32
CA ASN A 87 -3.14 -6.15 -19.68
C ASN A 87 -3.08 -4.90 -18.80
N LYS A 88 -3.48 -5.01 -17.52
CA LYS A 88 -3.25 -3.96 -16.53
C LYS A 88 -2.55 -4.51 -15.30
N ALA A 89 -1.54 -3.79 -14.82
CA ALA A 89 -1.05 -3.95 -13.46
C ALA A 89 -1.65 -2.83 -12.60
N ILE A 90 -2.38 -3.21 -11.55
CA ILE A 90 -3.05 -2.27 -10.65
C ILE A 90 -2.48 -2.45 -9.25
N MET A 91 -2.12 -1.33 -8.64
CA MET A 91 -1.71 -1.27 -7.25
C MET A 91 -2.55 -0.25 -6.50
N THR A 92 -3.07 -0.63 -5.34
CA THR A 92 -3.83 0.31 -4.49
C THR A 92 -3.27 0.34 -3.08
N MET A 93 -3.14 1.55 -2.55
CA MET A 93 -2.62 1.86 -1.22
C MET A 93 -3.56 2.81 -0.51
N ALA A 94 -3.83 2.55 0.78
CA ALA A 94 -4.42 3.52 1.69
C ALA A 94 -3.32 4.17 2.54
N ILE A 95 -3.42 5.48 2.75
CA ILE A 95 -2.52 6.28 3.57
C ILE A 95 -3.36 7.06 4.57
N THR A 96 -3.00 7.02 5.85
CA THR A 96 -3.70 7.74 6.93
C THR A 96 -2.70 8.33 7.91
N LYS A 97 -3.07 9.36 8.66
CA LYS A 97 -2.28 9.79 9.81
C LYS A 97 -2.45 8.79 10.96
N LEU A 98 -1.41 8.61 11.76
CA LEU A 98 -1.44 7.76 12.95
C LEU A 98 -2.46 8.28 13.96
N ASP A 99 -2.62 9.60 14.07
CA ASP A 99 -3.58 10.25 14.98
C ASP A 99 -5.04 9.97 14.60
N ASP A 100 -5.31 9.66 13.32
CA ASP A 100 -6.65 9.32 12.82
C ASP A 100 -7.03 7.85 13.07
N LEU A 101 -6.09 7.04 13.55
CA LEU A 101 -6.33 5.65 13.95
C LEU A 101 -6.79 5.59 15.41
N SER A 102 -8.10 5.60 15.63
CA SER A 102 -8.67 5.50 16.99
C SER A 102 -8.74 4.05 17.46
N GLY A 103 -7.90 3.63 18.41
CA GLY A 103 -7.99 2.31 19.03
C GLY A 103 -6.69 1.87 19.72
N GLU A 104 -6.74 0.74 20.42
CA GLU A 104 -5.53 0.12 20.94
C GLU A 104 -4.68 -0.38 19.77
N MET A 105 -3.69 0.41 19.39
CA MET A 105 -2.59 -0.07 18.56
C MET A 105 -1.81 -1.08 19.41
N SER A 106 -2.08 -2.38 19.20
CA SER A 106 -1.29 -3.41 19.85
C SER A 106 0.07 -3.50 19.18
N GLY A 107 1.02 -2.73 19.69
CA GLY A 107 2.42 -3.05 19.48
C GLY A 107 2.75 -4.27 20.33
N ARG A 108 3.04 -5.42 19.71
CA ARG A 108 4.00 -6.48 20.14
C ARG A 108 3.60 -7.87 19.66
N SER A 109 3.68 -8.08 18.35
CA SER A 109 4.55 -9.15 17.87
C SER A 109 5.16 -8.72 16.53
N ARG A 110 6.49 -8.75 16.42
CA ARG A 110 7.24 -8.66 15.13
C ARG A 110 7.31 -7.31 14.40
N GLY A 111 6.84 -6.19 14.96
CA GLY A 111 7.16 -4.84 14.45
C GLY A 111 6.28 -4.34 13.30
N TYR A 112 4.98 -4.64 13.36
CA TYR A 112 3.90 -4.01 12.58
C TYR A 112 2.97 -3.25 13.54
N ILE A 113 2.17 -2.32 12.99
CA ILE A 113 1.04 -1.77 13.73
C ILE A 113 -0.18 -2.57 13.30
N THR A 114 -0.62 -3.47 14.17
CA THR A 114 -1.93 -4.08 13.98
C THR A 114 -2.98 -3.14 14.55
N TYR A 115 -4.06 -2.97 13.79
CA TYR A 115 -5.16 -2.11 14.14
C TYR A 115 -6.45 -2.90 14.03
N ALA A 116 -7.18 -2.99 15.14
CA ALA A 116 -8.40 -3.79 15.23
C ALA A 116 -9.66 -3.01 14.81
N GLY A 117 -9.55 -1.71 14.54
CA GLY A 117 -10.68 -0.85 14.18
C GLY A 117 -10.90 -0.74 12.68
N ALA A 118 -12.08 -0.23 12.30
CA ALA A 118 -12.32 0.26 10.95
C ALA A 118 -11.59 1.59 10.77
N VAL A 119 -11.01 1.83 9.60
CA VAL A 119 -10.58 3.17 9.20
C VAL A 119 -11.58 3.68 8.18
N PRO A 120 -12.39 4.71 8.50
CA PRO A 120 -13.36 5.26 7.55
C PRO A 120 -12.68 5.83 6.31
N ARG A 121 -13.37 5.78 5.17
CA ARG A 121 -12.90 6.36 3.90
C ARG A 121 -12.44 7.82 4.05
N ASP A 122 -13.16 8.60 4.85
CA ASP A 122 -12.90 10.02 5.07
C ASP A 122 -11.62 10.31 5.86
N ASN A 123 -11.04 9.31 6.53
CA ASN A 123 -9.80 9.46 7.29
C ASN A 123 -8.56 9.10 6.47
N MET A 124 -8.74 8.55 5.27
CA MET A 124 -7.62 8.08 4.45
C MET A 124 -7.54 8.77 3.10
N HIS A 125 -6.34 8.78 2.57
CA HIS A 125 -6.06 9.09 1.18
C HIS A 125 -5.81 7.79 0.42
N LEU A 126 -6.58 7.54 -0.63
CA LEU A 126 -6.39 6.36 -1.49
C LEU A 126 -5.50 6.71 -2.67
N VAL A 127 -4.53 5.84 -2.94
CA VAL A 127 -3.61 5.98 -4.08
C VAL A 127 -3.73 4.74 -4.92
N GLN A 128 -4.08 4.91 -6.19
CA GLN A 128 -4.13 3.83 -7.16
C GLN A 128 -3.16 4.11 -8.31
N VAL A 129 -2.29 3.16 -8.60
CA VAL A 129 -1.44 3.15 -9.79
C VAL A 129 -1.98 2.10 -10.75
N VAL A 130 -2.31 2.54 -11.96
CA VAL A 130 -2.78 1.70 -13.05
C VAL A 130 -1.77 1.80 -14.18
N ILE A 131 -1.09 0.69 -14.45
CA ILE A 131 -0.16 0.55 -15.56
C ILE A 131 -0.86 -0.24 -16.67
N ASP A 132 -1.07 0.39 -17.81
CA ASP A 132 -1.49 -0.29 -19.04
C ASP A 132 -0.26 -0.95 -19.67
N THR A 133 -0.32 -2.28 -19.79
CA THR A 133 0.73 -3.11 -20.40
C THR A 133 0.44 -3.42 -21.87
N GLY A 134 -0.63 -2.86 -22.45
CA GLY A 134 -1.01 -3.00 -23.85
C GLY A 134 -1.44 -4.42 -24.20
N LYS A 135 -0.59 -5.16 -24.90
CA LYS A 135 -0.78 -6.61 -25.20
C LYS A 135 0.18 -7.50 -24.42
N LEU A 136 1.07 -6.91 -23.62
CA LEU A 136 2.10 -7.66 -22.91
C LEU A 136 1.52 -8.23 -21.62
N PRO A 137 1.80 -9.50 -21.29
CA PRO A 137 1.44 -10.03 -19.99
C PRO A 137 2.16 -9.24 -18.89
N SER A 138 1.46 -9.01 -17.77
CA SER A 138 2.09 -8.45 -16.57
C SER A 138 3.27 -9.34 -16.17
N ASN A 139 4.42 -8.73 -15.93
CA ASN A 139 5.65 -9.41 -15.55
C ASN A 139 6.41 -8.59 -14.49
N ARG A 140 7.55 -9.10 -14.02
CA ARG A 140 8.34 -8.44 -12.96
C ARG A 140 8.67 -6.98 -13.28
N LYS A 141 8.93 -6.62 -14.55
CA LYS A 141 9.25 -5.23 -14.94
C LYS A 141 8.03 -4.31 -14.85
N THR A 142 6.85 -4.79 -15.23
CA THR A 142 5.61 -3.98 -15.14
C THR A 142 5.23 -3.75 -13.68
N ALA A 143 5.40 -4.76 -12.82
CA ALA A 143 5.21 -4.63 -11.38
C ALA A 143 6.20 -3.60 -10.77
N GLN A 144 7.48 -3.71 -11.11
CA GLN A 144 8.54 -2.77 -10.71
C GLN A 144 8.26 -1.34 -11.12
N PHE A 145 7.70 -1.14 -12.31
CA PHE A 145 7.32 0.18 -12.76
C PHE A 145 6.14 0.74 -11.95
N ALA A 146 5.12 -0.08 -11.68
CA ALA A 146 3.99 0.30 -10.84
C ALA A 146 4.44 0.69 -9.41
N GLU A 147 5.35 -0.09 -8.82
CA GLU A 147 5.91 0.15 -7.48
C GLU A 147 6.70 1.47 -7.43
N GLN A 148 7.50 1.78 -8.46
CA GLN A 148 8.20 3.05 -8.56
C GLN A 148 7.25 4.24 -8.60
N GLU A 149 6.20 4.15 -9.41
CA GLU A 149 5.20 5.21 -9.51
C GLU A 149 4.43 5.36 -8.19
N MET A 150 4.13 4.24 -7.51
CA MET A 150 3.50 4.25 -6.19
C MET A 150 4.38 4.97 -5.17
N LEU A 151 5.69 4.67 -5.12
CA LEU A 151 6.62 5.34 -4.20
C LEU A 151 6.72 6.84 -4.44
N LYS A 152 6.72 7.28 -5.70
CA LYS A 152 6.71 8.70 -6.05
C LYS A 152 5.42 9.37 -5.57
N ALA A 153 4.28 8.74 -5.82
CA ALA A 153 2.97 9.23 -5.42
C ALA A 153 2.86 9.39 -3.91
N MET A 154 3.21 8.34 -3.17
CA MET A 154 3.20 8.34 -1.71
C MET A 154 4.08 9.45 -1.15
N LEU A 155 5.28 9.64 -1.71
CA LEU A 155 6.17 10.70 -1.25
C LEU A 155 5.58 12.09 -1.49
N GLY A 156 4.92 12.33 -2.63
CA GLY A 156 4.23 13.59 -2.92
C GLY A 156 3.08 13.86 -1.96
N ILE A 157 2.27 12.84 -1.70
CA ILE A 157 1.15 12.86 -0.76
C ILE A 157 1.65 13.19 0.65
N MET A 158 2.60 12.41 1.17
CA MET A 158 3.11 12.61 2.53
C MET A 158 3.82 13.95 2.72
N LYS A 159 4.29 14.60 1.65
CA LYS A 159 4.98 15.91 1.71
C LYS A 159 4.08 17.13 1.53
N GLY A 160 2.77 16.94 1.37
CA GLY A 160 1.85 18.07 1.34
C GLY A 160 0.65 17.92 0.41
N GLN A 161 0.47 16.78 -0.26
CA GLN A 161 -0.75 16.50 -1.03
C GLN A 161 -1.71 15.58 -0.29
N TYR A 162 -1.39 15.20 0.95
CA TYR A 162 -2.29 14.43 1.78
C TYR A 162 -3.57 15.20 2.07
N GLN A 163 -4.67 14.51 1.84
CA GLN A 163 -6.02 15.00 2.10
C GLN A 163 -6.82 13.78 2.57
N ALA A 164 -7.41 13.89 3.75
CA ALA A 164 -8.34 12.90 4.27
C ALA A 164 -9.60 12.87 3.36
N GLY A 165 -10.08 11.67 3.00
CA GLY A 165 -11.10 11.51 1.95
C GLY A 165 -10.54 11.66 0.53
N GLY A 166 -9.27 12.05 0.38
CA GLY A 166 -8.62 12.28 -0.91
C GLY A 166 -8.39 11.00 -1.71
N GLU A 167 -8.21 11.19 -3.02
CA GLU A 167 -7.90 10.12 -3.96
C GLU A 167 -6.89 10.60 -4.99
N THR A 168 -5.89 9.76 -5.27
CA THR A 168 -4.91 9.97 -6.34
C THR A 168 -4.88 8.75 -7.24
N ILE A 169 -5.33 8.90 -8.49
CA ILE A 169 -5.20 7.87 -9.52
C ILE A 169 -4.09 8.26 -10.50
N ILE A 170 -3.08 7.39 -10.62
CA ILE A 170 -1.99 7.53 -11.58
C ILE A 170 -2.20 6.50 -12.68
N LYS A 171 -2.33 6.98 -13.93
CA LYS A 171 -2.42 6.13 -15.12
C LYS A 171 -1.16 6.29 -15.94
N LYS A 172 -0.50 5.18 -16.28
CA LYS A 172 0.70 5.16 -17.12
C LYS A 172 0.61 4.05 -18.17
N ASN A 173 1.34 4.23 -19.24
CA ASN A 173 1.53 3.23 -20.29
C ASN A 173 3.01 2.83 -20.32
N ILE A 174 3.29 1.54 -20.53
CA ILE A 174 4.64 1.07 -20.86
C ILE A 174 4.72 0.92 -22.38
N HIS A 175 4.94 2.03 -23.08
CA HIS A 175 5.25 2.09 -24.52
C HIS A 175 6.48 2.95 -24.73
#